data_AF-A0A1I7X280-F1
#
_entry.id   AF-A0A1I7X280-F1
#
_cell.length_a   1.000
_cell.length_b   1.000
_cell.length_c   1.000
_cell.angle_alpha   90.00
_cell.angle_beta   90.00
_cell.angle_gamma   90.00
#
_symmetry.space_group_name_H-M   'P 1'
#
loop_
_entity.id
_entity.type
_entity.pdbx_description
1 polymer ?
#
loop_
_entity_poly.entity_id
_entity_poly.type
_entity_poly.pdbx_seq_one_letter_code
_entity_poly.pdbx_strand_id
1 'polypeptide(L)'
;MNEILAVKLQALVRGYLARRKFKTEIRVLISKKFADFTDLDKTGKELLRNEDVLKYGRLELQILDFPEDMEIFIQLCRHLILSMDSPKKDTNFAAMFLSTKTIAEANRFIGNILQIIPLTLMHITVCEFNVLF
;
A
#
# COMPACT_ATOMS: atom_id res chain seq x y z
N MET A 1 9.91 -40.04 16.73
CA MET A 1 10.69 -38.96 16.07
C MET A 1 9.94 -38.36 14.88
N ASN A 2 9.39 -39.17 13.98
CA ASN A 2 8.67 -38.70 12.78
C ASN A 2 7.34 -37.97 13.07
N GLU A 3 6.58 -38.36 14.10
CA GLU A 3 5.33 -37.68 14.47
C GLU A 3 5.55 -36.24 14.96
N ILE A 4 6.58 -36.02 15.78
CA ILE A 4 6.92 -34.67 16.28
C ILE A 4 7.30 -33.75 15.11
N LEU A 5 8.05 -34.28 14.13
CA LEU A 5 8.40 -33.55 12.93
C LEU A 5 7.16 -33.25 12.08
N ALA A 6 6.25 -34.22 11.91
CA ALA A 6 5.01 -34.04 11.16
C ALA A 6 4.10 -32.97 11.80
N VAL A 7 3.98 -32.95 13.13
CA VAL A 7 3.19 -31.94 13.86
C VAL A 7 3.79 -30.53 13.69
N LYS A 8 5.11 -30.38 13.80
CA LYS A 8 5.79 -29.11 13.51
C LYS A 8 5.61 -28.69 12.04
N LEU A 9 5.72 -29.68 11.15
CA LEU A 9 5.28 -29.71 9.75
C LEU A 9 4.00 -28.92 9.52
N GLN A 10 2.93 -29.49 10.05
CA GLN A 10 1.57 -29.00 9.90
C GLN A 10 1.38 -27.62 10.51
N ALA A 11 2.01 -27.32 11.65
CA ALA A 11 1.92 -26.00 12.28
C ALA A 11 2.53 -24.90 11.39
N LEU A 12 3.71 -25.16 10.81
CA LEU A 12 4.37 -24.23 9.88
C LEU A 12 3.52 -24.00 8.63
N VAL A 13 3.02 -25.08 8.02
CA VAL A 13 2.18 -24.99 6.81
C VAL A 13 0.88 -24.22 7.09
N ARG A 14 0.19 -24.51 8.20
CA ARG A 14 -1.03 -23.78 8.60
C ARG A 14 -0.74 -22.30 8.81
N GLY A 15 0.35 -21.97 9.51
CA GLY A 15 0.76 -20.59 9.72
C GLY A 15 1.08 -19.86 8.41
N TYR A 16 1.77 -20.52 7.48
CA TYR A 16 2.06 -19.96 6.16
C TYR A 16 0.78 -19.71 5.35
N LEU A 17 -0.13 -20.69 5.28
CA LEU A 17 -1.40 -20.55 4.57
C LEU A 17 -2.28 -19.44 5.17
N ALA A 18 -2.33 -19.32 6.50
CA ALA A 18 -3.07 -18.26 7.18
C ALA A 18 -2.51 -16.87 6.84
N ARG A 19 -1.18 -16.70 6.84
CA ARG A 19 -0.54 -15.44 6.44
C ARG A 19 -0.79 -15.11 4.97
N ARG A 20 -0.76 -16.10 4.08
CA ARG A 20 -1.07 -15.92 2.66
C ARG A 20 -2.52 -15.50 2.46
N LYS A 21 -3.47 -16.16 3.13
CA LYS A 21 -4.89 -15.79 3.09
C LYS A 21 -5.11 -14.37 3.59
N PHE A 22 -4.51 -14.00 4.72
CA PHE A 22 -4.55 -12.64 5.25
C PHE A 22 -4.01 -11.61 4.25
N LYS A 23 -2.84 -11.87 3.64
CA LYS A 23 -2.27 -11.00 2.59
C LYS A 23 -3.25 -10.78 1.45
N THR A 24 -3.89 -11.85 0.96
CA THR A 24 -4.90 -11.76 -0.11
C THR A 24 -6.13 -10.95 0.31
N GLU A 25 -6.65 -11.16 1.53
CA GLU A 25 -7.81 -10.41 2.04
C GLU A 25 -7.51 -8.92 2.18
N ILE A 26 -6.33 -8.58 2.71
CA ILE A 26 -5.88 -7.19 2.82
C ILE A 26 -5.72 -6.56 1.44
N ARG A 27 -5.13 -7.27 0.49
CA ARG A 27 -4.99 -6.79 -0.90
C ARG A 27 -6.36 -6.44 -1.50
N VAL A 28 -7.32 -7.36 -1.43
CA VAL A 28 -8.69 -7.12 -1.94
C VAL A 28 -9.35 -5.93 -1.25
N LEU A 29 -9.20 -5.81 0.07
CA LEU A 29 -9.74 -4.69 0.84
C LEU A 29 -9.16 -3.35 0.38
N ILE A 30 -7.84 -3.26 0.24
CA ILE A 30 -7.12 -2.05 -0.15
C ILE A 30 -7.44 -1.68 -1.60
N SER A 31 -7.41 -2.66 -2.52
CA SER A 31 -7.84 -2.44 -3.91
C SER A 31 -9.24 -1.85 -3.97
N LYS A 32 -10.19 -2.36 -3.18
CA LYS A 32 -11.54 -1.80 -3.14
C LYS A 32 -11.58 -0.37 -2.60
N LYS A 33 -10.72 -0.03 -1.65
CA LYS A 33 -10.66 1.33 -1.06
C LYS A 33 -10.07 2.36 -2.01
N PHE A 34 -9.16 1.95 -2.88
CA PHE A 34 -8.47 2.83 -3.82
C PHE A 34 -8.88 2.64 -5.30
N ALA A 35 -9.87 1.78 -5.57
CA ALA A 35 -10.29 1.42 -6.92
C ALA A 35 -10.69 2.62 -7.80
N ASP A 36 -11.26 3.66 -7.19
CA ASP A 36 -11.71 4.84 -7.93
C ASP A 36 -10.54 5.75 -8.37
N PHE A 37 -9.32 5.53 -7.86
CA PHE A 37 -8.14 6.37 -8.14
C PHE A 37 -7.30 5.82 -9.30
N THR A 38 -7.93 5.43 -10.41
CA THR A 38 -7.26 4.97 -11.64
C THR A 38 -6.62 6.10 -12.45
N ASP A 39 -7.06 7.34 -12.23
CA ASP A 39 -6.54 8.55 -12.87
C ASP A 39 -6.54 9.74 -11.89
N LEU A 40 -6.10 10.91 -12.37
CA LEU A 40 -6.05 12.15 -11.61
C LEU A 40 -7.31 13.04 -11.79
N ASP A 41 -8.39 12.54 -12.40
CA ASP A 41 -9.67 13.23 -12.36
C ASP A 41 -10.21 13.22 -10.92
N LYS A 42 -10.76 14.32 -10.46
CA LYS A 42 -11.38 14.44 -9.13
C LYS A 42 -12.87 14.10 -9.17
N THR A 43 -13.48 14.15 -10.35
CA THR A 43 -14.93 14.09 -10.51
C THR A 43 -15.45 12.72 -10.08
N GLY A 44 -16.41 12.71 -9.13
CA GLY A 44 -17.08 11.49 -8.68
C GLY A 44 -16.29 10.60 -7.71
N LYS A 45 -15.09 11.02 -7.27
CA LYS A 45 -14.26 10.22 -6.34
C LYS A 45 -14.45 10.67 -4.90
N GLU A 46 -14.67 9.71 -4.00
CA GLU A 46 -14.74 10.00 -2.57
C GLU A 46 -13.35 9.89 -1.94
N LEU A 47 -12.78 11.02 -1.52
CA LEU A 47 -11.51 11.04 -0.80
C LEU A 47 -11.67 10.39 0.57
N LEU A 48 -10.87 9.36 0.83
CA LEU A 48 -10.73 8.78 2.16
C LEU A 48 -10.20 9.79 3.18
N ARG A 49 -10.60 9.61 4.44
CA ARG A 49 -10.05 10.35 5.58
C ARG A 49 -8.58 10.03 5.78
N ASN A 50 -7.82 11.01 6.24
CA ASN A 50 -6.40 10.90 6.55
C ASN A 50 -6.06 9.70 7.45
N GLU A 51 -6.87 9.44 8.48
CA GLU A 51 -6.69 8.27 9.36
C GLU A 51 -6.87 6.94 8.62
N ASP A 52 -7.85 6.88 7.72
CA ASP A 52 -8.12 5.71 6.89
C ASP A 52 -6.97 5.49 5.89
N VAL A 53 -6.47 6.56 5.26
CA VAL A 53 -5.32 6.50 4.33
C VAL A 53 -4.08 5.96 5.04
N LEU A 54 -3.76 6.48 6.22
CA LEU A 54 -2.62 6.00 7.00
C LEU A 54 -2.79 4.54 7.43
N LYS A 55 -4.01 4.13 7.79
CA LYS A 55 -4.31 2.74 8.15
C LYS A 55 -4.12 1.79 6.97
N TYR A 56 -4.80 2.04 5.86
CA TYR A 56 -4.77 1.16 4.69
C TYR A 56 -3.43 1.21 3.97
N GLY A 57 -2.88 2.42 3.78
CA GLY A 57 -1.57 2.58 3.17
C GLY A 57 -0.48 1.87 3.94
N ARG A 58 -0.43 1.96 5.28
CA ARG A 58 0.56 1.19 6.05
C ARG A 58 0.43 -0.32 5.90
N LEU A 59 -0.80 -0.83 5.88
CA LEU A 59 -1.05 -2.25 5.64
C LEU A 59 -0.57 -2.65 4.25
N GLU A 60 -0.81 -1.81 3.25
CA GLU A 60 -0.31 -2.00 1.89
C GLU A 60 1.21 -2.11 1.86
N LEU A 61 1.91 -1.11 2.40
CA LEU A 61 3.37 -1.07 2.39
C LEU A 61 4.02 -2.25 3.11
N GLN A 62 3.33 -2.87 4.07
CA GLN A 62 3.81 -4.06 4.78
C GLN A 62 3.69 -5.35 3.97
N ILE A 63 2.72 -5.43 3.06
CA ILE A 63 2.47 -6.63 2.28
C ILE A 63 2.88 -6.49 0.81
N LEU A 64 3.29 -5.30 0.40
CA LEU A 64 3.59 -4.92 -0.96
C LEU A 64 4.56 -5.92 -1.63
N ASP A 65 4.14 -6.44 -2.78
CA ASP A 65 4.89 -7.36 -3.64
C ASP A 65 4.98 -6.75 -5.03
N PHE A 66 6.18 -6.49 -5.53
CA PHE A 66 6.36 -6.02 -6.89
C PHE A 66 6.74 -7.18 -7.81
N PRO A 67 6.22 -7.19 -9.06
CA PRO A 67 5.41 -6.15 -9.71
C PRO A 67 3.89 -6.24 -9.46
N GLU A 68 3.40 -7.27 -8.77
CA GLU A 68 1.97 -7.62 -8.68
C GLU A 68 1.09 -6.51 -8.07
N ASP A 69 1.62 -5.76 -7.11
CA ASP A 69 0.90 -4.72 -6.37
C ASP A 69 1.14 -3.30 -6.90
N MET A 70 1.80 -3.16 -8.06
CA MET A 70 2.17 -1.86 -8.62
C MET A 70 0.96 -0.94 -8.84
N GLU A 71 -0.13 -1.47 -9.40
CA GLU A 71 -1.32 -0.65 -9.67
C GLU A 71 -1.98 -0.14 -8.38
N ILE A 72 -2.09 -0.99 -7.36
CA ILE A 72 -2.68 -0.60 -6.07
C ILE A 72 -1.83 0.50 -5.42
N PHE A 73 -0.50 0.36 -5.49
CA PHE A 73 0.43 1.36 -4.97
C PHE A 73 0.31 2.70 -5.71
N ILE A 74 0.14 2.66 -7.03
CA ILE A 74 -0.08 3.87 -7.84
C ILE A 74 -1.42 4.51 -7.47
N GLN A 75 -2.48 3.73 -7.24
CA GLN A 75 -3.78 4.25 -6.81
C GLN A 75 -3.70 4.95 -5.45
N LEU A 76 -2.95 4.39 -4.49
CA LEU A 76 -2.62 5.08 -3.23
C LEU A 76 -1.90 6.41 -3.50
N CYS A 77 -0.88 6.41 -4.36
CA CYS A 77 -0.15 7.64 -4.71
C CYS A 77 -1.07 8.69 -5.35
N ARG A 78 -1.95 8.28 -6.28
CA ARG A 78 -2.93 9.16 -6.92
C ARG A 78 -3.92 9.73 -5.91
N HIS A 79 -4.43 8.91 -4.98
CA HIS A 79 -5.25 9.39 -3.86
C HIS A 79 -4.52 10.49 -3.09
N LEU A 80 -3.27 10.25 -2.67
CA LEU A 80 -2.49 11.24 -1.92
C LEU A 80 -2.37 12.55 -2.69
N ILE A 81 -2.06 12.50 -3.99
CA ILE A 81 -1.95 13.69 -4.84
C ILE A 81 -3.28 14.46 -4.89
N LEU A 82 -4.38 13.77 -5.15
CA LEU A 82 -5.70 14.39 -5.26
C LEU A 82 -6.17 14.97 -3.93
N SER A 83 -5.83 14.31 -2.83
CA SER A 83 -6.20 14.71 -1.48
C SER A 83 -5.60 16.07 -1.09
N MET A 84 -4.45 16.46 -1.65
CA MET A 84 -3.78 17.73 -1.31
C MET A 84 -4.62 18.97 -1.66
N ASP A 85 -5.52 18.85 -2.63
CA ASP A 85 -6.43 19.93 -3.04
C ASP A 85 -7.81 19.82 -2.39
N SER A 86 -8.00 18.90 -1.44
CA SER A 86 -9.26 18.82 -0.70
C SER A 86 -9.44 20.07 0.17
N PRO A 87 -10.62 20.72 0.14
CA PRO A 87 -10.90 21.84 1.03
C PRO A 87 -11.13 21.39 2.48
N LYS A 88 -11.33 20.08 2.74
CA LYS A 88 -11.62 19.56 4.07
C LYS A 88 -10.36 19.01 4.72
N LYS A 89 -10.06 19.50 5.93
CA LYS A 89 -8.85 19.14 6.70
C LYS A 89 -8.68 17.64 6.96
N ASP A 90 -9.79 16.93 7.15
CA ASP A 90 -9.84 15.50 7.46
C ASP A 90 -9.52 14.60 6.27
N THR A 91 -9.67 15.10 5.04
CA THR A 91 -9.38 14.38 3.79
C THR A 91 -8.23 15.03 3.02
N ASN A 92 -7.69 16.14 3.51
CA ASN A 92 -6.51 16.79 2.94
C ASN A 92 -5.25 16.23 3.59
N PHE A 93 -4.47 15.43 2.86
CA PHE A 93 -3.25 14.83 3.41
C PHE A 93 -2.18 15.88 3.74
N ALA A 94 -2.09 16.98 3.00
CA ALA A 94 -1.16 18.07 3.31
C ALA A 94 -1.46 18.71 4.68
N ALA A 95 -2.73 18.73 5.09
CA ALA A 95 -3.11 19.25 6.40
C ALA A 95 -2.54 18.44 7.57
N MET A 96 -2.12 17.18 7.35
CA MET A 96 -1.45 16.39 8.38
C MET A 96 -0.07 16.93 8.76
N PHE A 97 0.62 17.59 7.82
CA PHE A 97 1.93 18.21 8.07
C PHE A 97 1.82 19.55 8.80
N LEU A 98 0.63 20.15 8.83
CA LEU A 98 0.37 21.42 9.50
C LEU A 98 0.01 21.25 10.98
N SER A 99 -0.14 20.01 11.47
CA SER A 99 -0.47 19.74 12.87
C SER A 99 0.63 18.98 13.58
N THR A 100 1.04 19.50 14.75
CA THR A 100 2.02 18.87 15.64
C THR A 100 1.62 17.46 16.10
N LYS A 101 0.31 17.16 16.10
CA LYS A 101 -0.21 15.84 16.48
C LYS A 101 0.00 14.77 15.41
N THR A 102 -0.03 15.16 14.14
CA THR A 102 -0.09 14.22 13.00
C THR A 102 1.16 14.23 12.12
N ILE A 103 1.99 15.28 12.22
CA ILE A 103 3.18 15.46 11.36
C ILE A 103 4.16 14.29 11.46
N ALA A 104 4.38 13.75 12.67
CA ALA A 104 5.30 12.63 12.88
C ALA A 104 4.83 11.36 12.15
N GLU A 105 3.52 11.13 12.14
CA GLU A 105 2.91 9.97 11.49
C GLU A 105 2.92 10.12 9.97
N ALA A 106 2.58 11.31 9.46
CA ALA A 106 2.64 11.64 8.05
C ALA A 106 4.06 11.55 7.48
N ASN A 107 5.06 12.09 8.21
CA ASN A 107 6.47 11.97 7.84
C ASN A 107 6.93 10.52 7.76
N ARG A 108 6.57 9.68 8.74
CA ARG A 108 6.92 8.25 8.72
C ARG A 108 6.27 7.56 7.52
N PHE A 109 5.01 7.87 7.24
CA PHE A 109 4.28 7.26 6.15
C PHE A 109 4.88 7.62 4.78
N ILE A 110 5.12 8.90 4.51
CA ILE A 110 5.81 9.34 3.29
C ILE A 110 7.22 8.76 3.20
N GLY A 111 7.96 8.72 4.31
CA GLY A 111 9.28 8.08 4.34
C GLY A 111 9.24 6.62 3.87
N ASN A 112 8.26 5.84 4.32
CA ASN A 112 8.08 4.46 3.89
C ASN A 112 7.72 4.36 2.39
N ILE A 113 6.88 5.27 1.87
CA ILE A 113 6.57 5.33 0.43
C ILE A 113 7.84 5.62 -0.38
N LEU A 114 8.65 6.58 0.06
CA LEU A 114 9.87 6.97 -0.66
C LEU A 114 10.93 5.85 -0.67
N GLN A 115 10.98 5.02 0.37
CA GLN A 115 11.88 3.86 0.43
C GLN A 115 11.53 2.76 -0.59
N ILE A 116 10.31 2.76 -1.11
CA ILE A 116 9.85 1.78 -2.09
C ILE A 116 10.27 2.17 -3.52
N ILE A 117 10.46 3.46 -3.79
CA ILE A 117 10.80 3.98 -5.13
C ILE A 117 12.02 3.26 -5.75
N PRO A 118 13.15 3.04 -5.04
CA PRO A 118 14.27 2.29 -5.61
C PRO A 118 13.93 0.85 -6.01
N LEU A 119 13.06 0.16 -5.25
CA LEU A 119 12.62 -1.20 -5.54
C LEU A 119 11.77 -1.24 -6.82
N THR A 120 10.87 -0.27 -6.98
CA THR A 120 10.03 -0.14 -8.18
C THR A 120 10.85 0.23 -9.41
N LEU A 121 11.81 1.15 -9.28
CA LEU A 121 12.68 1.56 -10.39
C LEU A 121 13.52 0.40 -10.91
N MET A 122 14.11 -0.43 -10.01
CA MET A 122 14.86 -1.62 -10.42
C MET A 122 14.01 -2.59 -11.25
N HIS A 123 12.73 -2.78 -10.92
CA HIS A 123 11.84 -3.65 -11.69
C HIS A 123 11.54 -3.09 -13.09
N ILE A 124 11.30 -1.79 -13.21
CA ILE A 124 11.06 -1.12 -14.49
C ILE A 124 12.29 -1.25 -15.39
N THR A 125 13.48 -0.97 -14.86
CA THR A 125 14.71 -1.01 -15.67
C THR A 125 15.03 -2.42 -16.14
N VAL A 126 14.88 -3.44 -15.27
CA VAL A 126 15.10 -4.85 -15.65
C VAL A 126 14.09 -5.34 -16.68
N CYS A 127 12.83 -4.90 -16.62
CA CYS A 127 11.82 -5.26 -17.62
C CYS A 127 12.11 -4.62 -18.99
N GLU A 128 12.57 -3.36 -19.04
CA GLU A 128 12.93 -2.71 -20.32
C GLU A 128 14.14 -3.38 -20.99
N PHE A 129 15.11 -3.88 -20.22
CA PHE A 129 16.24 -4.63 -20.78
C PHE A 129 15.82 -5.98 -21.40
N ASN A 130 14.82 -6.68 -20.85
CA ASN A 130 14.38 -7.98 -21.39
C ASN A 130 13.46 -7.88 -22.62
N VAL A 131 13.01 -6.68 -23.00
CA VAL A 131 12.21 -6.45 -24.23
C VAL A 131 13.12 -6.06 -25.42
N LEU A 132 14.38 -5.73 -25.16
CA LEU A 132 15.36 -5.28 -26.14
C LEU A 132 16.38 -6.35 -26.56
N PHE A 133 16.27 -7.58 -26.06
CA PHE A 133 17.11 -8.73 -26.43
C PHE A 133 16.28 -9.97 -26.77
#